data_AF-A0AAQ5X7V7-F1
#
_entry.id   AF-A0AAQ5X7V7-F1
#
_cell.length_a   1.000
_cell.length_b   1.000
_cell.length_c   1.000
_cell.angle_alpha   90.00
_cell.angle_beta   90.00
_cell.angle_gamma   90.00
#
_symmetry.space_group_name_H-M   'P 1'
#
loop_
_entity.id
_entity.type
_entity.pdbx_description
1 polymer ?
#
loop_
_entity_poly.entity_id
_entity_poly.type
_entity_poly.pdbx_seq_one_letter_code
_entity_poly.pdbx_strand_id
1 'polypeptide(L)'
;SGGHLFPSHCFQGSPFLSRGHRLEPGDDELYQRTTVSVMQKERDGGILINSYSSAGFNIDGNRVFGPCALLPPAILQWNVGTHKDITEESVSLFHMLEPRIELLVLGTGARLERIDPSVLALLKRKGIAVEVQDTPNACATFNFLVSERRVVAAGLIPPSASTALEVQQE
;
A
#
# COMPACT_ATOMS: atom_id res chain seq x y z
N SER A 1 -73.83 40.21 -1.40
CA SER A 1 -74.44 40.38 -0.06
C SER A 1 -73.86 39.35 0.89
N GLY A 2 -73.25 39.79 2.00
CA GLY A 2 -72.65 38.97 3.10
C GLY A 2 -71.29 38.35 2.74
N GLY A 3 -70.16 38.57 3.42
CA GLY A 3 -69.89 38.74 4.86
C GLY A 3 -69.25 37.42 5.35
N HIS A 4 -67.92 37.28 5.31
CA HIS A 4 -66.94 37.53 6.40
C HIS A 4 -66.58 36.29 7.26
N LEU A 5 -65.26 36.13 7.50
CA LEU A 5 -64.59 35.59 8.70
C LEU A 5 -64.24 34.07 8.79
N PHE A 6 -62.94 33.79 8.60
CA PHE A 6 -62.11 32.83 9.35
C PHE A 6 -61.91 33.31 10.82
N PRO A 7 -61.11 32.67 11.71
CA PRO A 7 -60.60 31.29 11.87
C PRO A 7 -60.82 30.78 13.33
N SER A 8 -60.21 29.66 13.76
CA SER A 8 -59.30 29.58 14.93
C SER A 8 -59.15 28.16 15.55
N HIS A 9 -58.04 28.00 16.27
CA HIS A 9 -57.26 26.80 16.56
C HIS A 9 -57.60 26.08 17.88
N CYS A 10 -57.14 24.82 17.93
CA CYS A 10 -56.58 24.06 19.06
C CYS A 10 -57.41 23.85 20.35
N PHE A 11 -57.53 22.60 20.81
CA PHE A 11 -56.84 22.13 22.02
C PHE A 11 -57.01 20.61 22.29
N GLN A 12 -55.87 19.99 22.61
CA GLN A 12 -55.62 18.94 23.61
C GLN A 12 -56.37 17.59 23.62
N GLY A 13 -55.57 16.52 23.69
CA GLY A 13 -55.96 15.28 24.35
C GLY A 13 -55.18 14.05 23.90
N SER A 14 -53.97 13.83 24.43
CA SER A 14 -53.39 12.48 24.57
C SER A 14 -53.72 11.96 25.97
N PRO A 15 -54.06 10.66 26.12
CA PRO A 15 -53.09 9.75 26.76
C PRO A 15 -53.11 8.28 26.26
N PHE A 16 -51.89 7.71 26.21
CA PHE A 16 -51.45 6.35 26.59
C PHE A 16 -52.13 5.04 26.07
N LEU A 17 -51.32 4.32 25.27
CA LEU A 17 -50.94 2.88 25.28
C LEU A 17 -51.99 1.75 25.34
N SER A 18 -52.00 0.86 24.34
CA SER A 18 -51.41 -0.51 24.42
C SER A 18 -51.84 -1.47 23.27
N ARG A 19 -50.87 -2.28 22.80
CA ARG A 19 -51.00 -3.61 22.15
C ARG A 19 -51.66 -3.63 20.75
N GLY A 20 -50.99 -3.88 19.63
CA GLY A 20 -49.90 -4.81 19.36
C GLY A 20 -50.44 -5.96 18.50
N HIS A 21 -50.22 -5.93 17.18
CA HIS A 21 -50.31 -7.06 16.23
C HIS A 21 -49.37 -6.70 15.06
N ARG A 22 -48.15 -7.24 15.06
CA ARG A 22 -47.75 -8.43 14.30
C ARG A 22 -47.78 -8.20 12.79
N LEU A 23 -46.73 -7.56 12.30
CA LEU A 23 -46.27 -7.75 10.93
C LEU A 23 -45.18 -8.81 11.01
N GLU A 24 -45.47 -10.00 10.47
CA GLU A 24 -44.45 -10.99 10.18
C GLU A 24 -43.49 -10.39 9.13
N PRO A 25 -42.17 -10.62 9.25
CA PRO A 25 -41.17 -9.97 8.42
C PRO A 25 -41.17 -10.60 7.03
N GLY A 26 -41.94 -10.01 6.11
CA GLY A 26 -41.87 -10.32 4.70
C GLY A 26 -40.62 -9.68 4.10
N ASP A 27 -39.52 -10.43 4.13
CA ASP A 27 -38.41 -10.36 3.17
C ASP A 27 -37.77 -8.98 2.94
N ASP A 28 -37.27 -8.35 4.01
CA ASP A 28 -36.20 -7.35 3.94
C ASP A 28 -34.86 -7.95 4.45
N GLU A 29 -34.65 -9.27 4.29
CA GLU A 29 -33.35 -9.91 4.45
C GLU A 29 -32.50 -9.75 3.18
N LEU A 30 -32.24 -8.50 2.79
CA LEU A 30 -31.00 -8.18 2.12
C LEU A 30 -30.57 -6.76 2.49
N TYR A 31 -30.46 -6.51 3.80
CA TYR A 31 -29.41 -5.62 4.26
C TYR A 31 -28.07 -6.23 3.83
N GLN A 32 -27.66 -5.91 2.60
CA GLN A 32 -26.25 -5.81 2.28
C GLN A 32 -25.73 -4.70 3.21
N ARG A 33 -25.38 -5.09 4.44
CA ARG A 33 -24.27 -4.46 5.13
C ARG A 33 -23.10 -4.67 4.18
N THR A 34 -22.91 -3.71 3.27
CA THR A 34 -21.58 -3.36 2.83
C THR A 34 -20.87 -3.00 4.11
N THR A 35 -20.22 -4.01 4.71
CA THR A 35 -19.22 -3.78 5.73
C THR A 35 -18.18 -2.96 5.01
N VAL A 36 -18.30 -1.64 5.12
CA VAL A 36 -17.18 -0.74 4.89
C VAL A 36 -16.25 -1.11 6.03
N SER A 37 -15.37 -2.08 5.78
CA SER A 37 -14.12 -2.15 6.49
C SER A 37 -13.44 -0.84 6.13
N VAL A 38 -13.71 0.17 6.95
CA VAL A 38 -12.93 1.40 6.97
C VAL A 38 -11.52 0.89 7.19
N MET A 39 -10.76 0.78 6.09
CA MET A 39 -9.37 0.42 6.14
C MET A 39 -8.73 1.49 6.99
N GLN A 40 -8.46 1.11 8.24
CA GLN A 40 -8.02 2.04 9.24
C GLN A 40 -6.67 2.59 8.81
N LYS A 41 -6.69 3.92 8.79
CA LYS A 41 -5.58 4.83 8.98
C LYS A 41 -4.85 5.16 7.70
N GLU A 42 -5.00 6.43 7.30
CA GLU A 42 -3.93 7.20 6.68
C GLU A 42 -2.63 6.86 7.43
N ARG A 43 -1.85 5.94 6.88
CA ARG A 43 -0.52 5.63 7.40
C ARG A 43 0.34 6.83 6.99
N ASP A 44 0.47 7.77 7.91
CA ASP A 44 1.43 8.89 7.83
C ASP A 44 2.90 8.40 7.79
N GLY A 45 3.12 7.07 7.83
CA GLY A 45 4.38 6.40 7.56
C GLY A 45 4.27 5.65 6.23
N GLY A 46 5.24 5.86 5.34
CA GLY A 46 5.29 5.17 4.05
C GLY A 46 5.42 3.65 4.17
N ILE A 47 5.52 2.97 3.03
CA ILE A 47 5.65 1.51 2.94
C ILE A 47 6.89 1.03 3.71
N LEU A 48 6.73 0.07 4.63
CA LEU A 48 7.84 -0.56 5.35
C LEU A 48 7.95 -2.06 5.06
N ILE A 49 9.18 -2.54 4.95
CA ILE A 49 9.50 -3.96 4.80
C ILE A 49 9.68 -4.55 6.19
N ASN A 50 8.81 -5.46 6.60
CA ASN A 50 8.86 -6.09 7.91
C ASN A 50 9.78 -7.31 7.93
N SER A 51 9.75 -8.14 6.89
CA SER A 51 10.60 -9.33 6.78
C SER A 51 10.76 -9.78 5.33
N TYR A 52 11.71 -10.69 5.10
CA TYR A 52 11.98 -11.28 3.80
C TYR A 52 12.31 -12.76 3.94
N SER A 53 12.08 -13.50 2.86
CA SER A 53 12.37 -14.92 2.73
C SER A 53 12.85 -15.21 1.32
N SER A 54 13.19 -16.46 1.03
CA SER A 54 13.47 -16.87 -0.35
C SER A 54 12.25 -16.83 -1.27
N ALA A 55 11.05 -16.85 -0.70
CA ALA A 55 9.81 -16.75 -1.46
C ALA A 55 9.44 -15.30 -1.80
N GLY A 56 9.97 -14.32 -1.08
CA GLY A 56 9.55 -12.92 -1.24
C GLY A 56 9.62 -12.10 0.05
N PHE A 57 8.74 -11.12 0.17
CA PHE A 57 8.77 -10.07 1.18
C PHE A 57 7.46 -9.97 1.96
N ASN A 58 7.54 -9.57 3.22
CA ASN A 58 6.41 -9.10 3.99
C ASN A 58 6.51 -7.58 4.14
N ILE A 59 5.58 -6.88 3.52
CA ILE A 59 5.58 -5.43 3.42
C ILE A 59 4.29 -4.93 4.04
N ASP A 60 4.38 -4.21 5.15
CA ASP A 60 3.24 -3.61 5.82
C ASP A 60 2.13 -4.60 6.22
N GLY A 61 2.50 -5.87 6.41
CA GLY A 61 1.61 -7.03 6.67
C GLY A 61 1.19 -7.80 5.41
N ASN A 62 1.50 -7.30 4.21
CA ASN A 62 1.18 -7.94 2.93
C ASN A 62 2.33 -8.82 2.44
N ARG A 63 2.02 -10.07 2.10
CA ARG A 63 3.01 -10.99 1.51
C ARG A 63 3.10 -10.78 0.01
N VAL A 64 4.31 -10.50 -0.47
CA VAL A 64 4.63 -10.29 -1.88
C VAL A 64 5.61 -11.36 -2.31
N PHE A 65 5.23 -12.15 -3.30
CA PHE A 65 6.05 -13.27 -3.78
C PHE A 65 6.97 -12.84 -4.92
N GLY A 66 8.22 -13.29 -4.85
CA GLY A 66 9.24 -12.99 -5.85
C GLY A 66 9.76 -11.55 -5.79
N PRO A 67 10.45 -11.12 -6.85
CA PRO A 67 10.97 -9.76 -6.97
C PRO A 67 9.88 -8.70 -7.04
N CYS A 68 10.11 -7.58 -6.38
CA CYS A 68 9.15 -6.50 -6.28
C CYS A 68 9.80 -5.12 -6.42
N ALA A 69 9.00 -4.17 -6.88
CA ALA A 69 9.31 -2.75 -6.94
C ALA A 69 8.42 -2.01 -5.94
N LEU A 70 9.06 -1.35 -4.98
CA LEU A 70 8.41 -0.47 -4.00
C LEU A 70 8.51 0.95 -4.49
N LEU A 71 7.36 1.58 -4.67
CA LEU A 71 7.18 2.94 -5.13
C LEU A 71 6.32 3.67 -4.10
N PRO A 72 6.46 4.98 -3.90
CA PRO A 72 5.46 5.74 -3.18
C PRO A 72 4.19 5.87 -4.06
N PRO A 73 3.00 5.31 -3.74
CA PRO A 73 2.59 4.41 -2.66
C PRO A 73 2.27 2.97 -3.14
N ALA A 74 2.85 2.53 -4.25
CA ALA A 74 2.54 1.27 -4.90
C ALA A 74 3.58 0.17 -4.62
N ILE A 75 3.09 -1.07 -4.54
CA ILE A 75 3.92 -2.28 -4.53
C ILE A 75 3.61 -3.02 -5.83
N LEU A 76 4.61 -3.17 -6.69
CA LEU A 76 4.46 -3.83 -7.98
C LEU A 76 5.33 -5.08 -8.05
N GLN A 77 4.87 -6.09 -8.77
CA GLN A 77 5.72 -7.22 -9.12
C GLN A 77 6.75 -6.76 -10.14
N TRP A 78 8.03 -7.03 -9.87
CA TRP A 78 9.11 -6.62 -10.74
C TRP A 78 9.54 -7.81 -11.60
N ASN A 79 9.39 -7.68 -12.92
CA ASN A 79 9.65 -8.77 -13.86
C ASN A 79 11.16 -8.95 -14.13
N VAL A 80 11.90 -9.32 -13.10
CA VAL A 80 13.31 -9.70 -13.14
C VAL A 80 13.46 -11.04 -12.43
N GLY A 81 14.28 -11.96 -12.94
CA GLY A 81 14.56 -13.22 -12.23
C GLY A 81 15.81 -13.12 -11.38
N THR A 82 16.82 -12.41 -11.89
CA THR A 82 18.16 -12.26 -11.32
C THR A 82 18.69 -10.85 -11.54
N HIS A 83 19.83 -10.51 -10.93
CA HIS A 83 20.49 -9.22 -11.14
C HIS A 83 20.85 -8.94 -12.61
N LYS A 84 20.98 -9.97 -13.46
CA LYS A 84 21.28 -9.82 -14.89
C LYS A 84 20.09 -9.33 -15.70
N ASP A 85 18.88 -9.54 -15.18
CA ASP A 85 17.64 -9.11 -15.84
C ASP A 85 17.30 -7.64 -15.51
N ILE A 86 18.16 -6.97 -14.74
CA ILE A 86 18.06 -5.55 -14.44
C ILE A 86 18.58 -4.77 -15.65
N THR A 87 17.68 -4.51 -16.60
CA THR A 87 17.93 -3.71 -17.82
C THR A 87 17.31 -2.32 -17.74
N GLU A 88 17.59 -1.47 -18.73
CA GLU A 88 16.99 -0.14 -18.85
C GLU A 88 15.45 -0.18 -18.88
N GLU A 89 14.89 -1.18 -19.56
CA GLU A 89 13.44 -1.42 -19.64
C GLU A 89 12.89 -1.82 -18.27
N SER A 90 13.58 -2.72 -17.56
CA SER A 90 13.13 -3.21 -16.25
C SER A 90 13.05 -2.10 -15.20
N VAL A 91 13.93 -1.09 -15.29
CA VAL A 91 13.96 0.04 -14.34
C VAL A 91 13.15 1.24 -14.81
N SER A 92 12.54 1.16 -15.99
CA SER A 92 11.84 2.29 -16.60
C SER A 92 10.68 2.79 -15.72
N LEU A 93 10.04 1.88 -14.98
CA LEU A 93 8.95 2.20 -14.03
C LEU A 93 9.38 3.21 -12.95
N PHE A 94 10.66 3.23 -12.54
CA PHE A 94 11.16 4.11 -11.48
C PHE A 94 11.37 5.56 -11.92
N HIS A 95 11.37 5.86 -13.22
CA HIS A 95 11.56 7.23 -13.71
C HIS A 95 10.34 7.80 -14.43
N MET A 96 9.18 7.13 -14.35
CA MET A 96 7.93 7.56 -14.97
C MET A 96 6.91 8.09 -13.95
N LEU A 97 7.32 8.28 -12.70
CA LEU A 97 6.43 8.63 -11.59
C LEU A 97 6.58 10.10 -11.20
N GLU A 98 5.47 10.64 -10.69
CA GLU A 98 5.42 11.95 -10.04
C GLU A 98 4.90 11.78 -8.60
N PRO A 99 5.56 12.34 -7.58
CA PRO A 99 6.80 13.11 -7.66
C PRO A 99 8.01 12.25 -8.08
N ARG A 100 9.00 12.88 -8.70
CA ARG A 100 10.24 12.21 -9.13
C ARG A 100 10.95 11.57 -7.94
N ILE A 101 11.31 10.30 -8.09
CA ILE A 101 12.14 9.57 -7.13
C ILE A 101 13.54 10.21 -7.05
N GLU A 102 14.02 10.46 -5.84
CA GLU A 102 15.35 11.01 -5.60
C GLU A 102 16.40 9.90 -5.45
N LEU A 103 15.99 8.76 -4.85
CA LEU A 103 16.89 7.64 -4.56
C LEU A 103 16.19 6.30 -4.83
N LEU A 104 16.86 5.40 -5.54
CA LEU A 104 16.46 4.04 -5.78
C LEU A 104 17.42 3.07 -5.09
N VAL A 105 16.90 2.27 -4.16
CA VAL A 105 17.65 1.20 -3.51
C VAL A 105 17.42 -0.11 -4.27
N LEU A 106 18.50 -0.70 -4.81
CA LEU A 106 18.45 -1.98 -5.52
C LEU A 106 19.00 -3.09 -4.63
N GLY A 107 18.14 -4.07 -4.29
CA GLY A 107 18.50 -5.29 -3.58
C GLY A 107 18.70 -6.45 -4.56
N THR A 108 19.94 -6.91 -4.73
CA THR A 108 20.30 -7.92 -5.75
C THR A 108 20.17 -9.38 -5.30
N GLY A 109 19.52 -9.63 -4.16
CA GLY A 109 19.36 -10.97 -3.58
C GLY A 109 20.27 -11.20 -2.39
N ALA A 110 20.85 -12.40 -2.29
CA ALA A 110 21.66 -12.80 -1.14
C ALA A 110 23.03 -12.10 -1.05
N ARG A 111 23.49 -11.49 -2.15
CA ARG A 111 24.79 -10.82 -2.25
C ARG A 111 24.65 -9.55 -3.08
N LEU A 112 25.55 -8.62 -2.85
CA LEU A 112 25.74 -7.45 -3.70
C LEU A 112 26.32 -7.91 -5.04
N GLU A 113 25.60 -7.60 -6.12
CA GLU A 113 25.99 -7.94 -7.48
C GLU A 113 26.20 -6.67 -8.31
N ARG A 114 27.03 -6.77 -9.35
CA ARG A 114 27.26 -5.63 -10.25
C ARG A 114 26.09 -5.48 -11.22
N ILE A 115 25.53 -4.28 -11.26
CA ILE A 115 24.51 -3.87 -12.23
C ILE A 115 25.19 -3.33 -13.49
N ASP A 116 24.52 -3.49 -14.63
CA ASP A 116 24.99 -2.93 -15.89
C ASP A 116 25.20 -1.40 -15.77
N PRO A 117 26.40 -0.89 -16.12
CA PRO A 117 26.69 0.55 -16.07
C PRO A 117 25.73 1.41 -16.90
N SER A 118 25.15 0.88 -17.97
CA SER A 118 24.16 1.58 -18.81
C SER A 118 22.91 1.94 -18.03
N VAL A 119 22.41 1.01 -17.20
CA VAL A 119 21.26 1.20 -16.31
C VAL A 119 21.54 2.28 -15.27
N LEU A 120 22.70 2.23 -14.63
CA LEU A 120 23.12 3.25 -13.66
C LEU A 120 23.25 4.63 -14.32
N ALA A 121 23.80 4.68 -15.54
CA ALA A 121 23.90 5.90 -16.31
C ALA A 121 22.52 6.45 -16.71
N LEU A 122 21.57 5.59 -17.10
CA LEU A 122 20.19 5.98 -17.40
C LEU A 122 19.53 6.61 -16.17
N LEU A 123 19.55 5.93 -15.02
CA LEU A 123 18.94 6.41 -13.79
C LEU A 123 19.56 7.74 -13.34
N LYS A 124 20.89 7.87 -13.46
CA LYS A 124 21.59 9.14 -13.19
C LYS A 124 21.15 10.27 -14.14
N ARG A 125 21.01 10.02 -15.45
CA ARG A 125 20.45 11.00 -16.40
C ARG A 125 19.02 11.37 -16.05
N LYS A 126 18.27 10.40 -15.51
CA LYS A 126 16.93 10.57 -14.95
C LYS A 126 16.95 11.13 -13.52
N GLY A 127 18.07 11.65 -13.02
CA GLY A 127 18.14 12.39 -11.74
C GLY A 127 17.89 11.53 -10.50
N ILE A 128 17.96 10.21 -10.64
CA ILE A 128 17.75 9.24 -9.56
C ILE A 128 19.13 8.78 -9.09
N ALA A 129 19.44 8.99 -7.81
CA ALA A 129 20.59 8.36 -7.16
C ALA A 129 20.31 6.86 -6.96
N VAL A 130 21.31 6.01 -7.15
CA VAL A 130 21.13 4.55 -7.05
C VAL A 130 22.08 4.00 -6.00
N GLU A 131 21.55 3.25 -5.05
CA GLU A 131 22.32 2.45 -4.11
C GLU A 131 22.08 0.97 -4.39
N VAL A 132 23.16 0.23 -4.68
CA VAL A 132 23.09 -1.22 -4.94
C VAL A 132 23.63 -1.95 -3.72
N GLN A 133 22.81 -2.84 -3.16
CA GLN A 133 23.11 -3.61 -1.95
C GLN A 133 22.60 -5.06 -2.11
N ASP A 134 23.04 -5.95 -1.23
CA ASP A 134 22.32 -7.19 -0.98
C ASP A 134 20.96 -6.87 -0.33
N THR A 135 19.98 -7.74 -0.55
CA THR A 135 18.59 -7.51 -0.16
C THR A 135 18.38 -7.24 1.34
N PRO A 136 19.05 -7.92 2.28
CA PRO A 136 18.98 -7.59 3.70
C PRO A 136 19.30 -6.13 4.00
N ASN A 137 20.43 -5.64 3.48
CA ASN A 137 20.87 -4.26 3.68
C ASN A 137 19.99 -3.27 2.92
N ALA A 138 19.58 -3.62 1.69
CA ALA A 138 18.65 -2.83 0.89
C ALA A 138 17.33 -2.58 1.63
N CYS A 139 16.77 -3.60 2.29
CA CYS A 139 15.53 -3.48 3.06
C CYS A 139 15.69 -2.50 4.24
N ALA A 140 16.80 -2.61 4.99
CA ALA A 140 17.09 -1.72 6.10
C ALA A 140 17.29 -0.27 5.65
N THR A 141 18.08 -0.06 4.60
CA THR A 141 18.31 1.26 3.99
C THR A 141 17.01 1.88 3.50
N PHE A 142 16.18 1.13 2.79
CA PHE A 142 14.88 1.61 2.32
C PHE A 142 13.98 2.05 3.48
N ASN A 143 13.82 1.21 4.51
CA ASN A 143 13.01 1.55 5.68
C ASN A 143 13.51 2.81 6.40
N PHE A 144 14.83 2.96 6.55
CA PHE A 144 15.43 4.16 7.12
C PHE A 144 15.10 5.41 6.29
N LEU A 145 15.27 5.35 4.97
CA LEU A 145 14.98 6.48 4.06
C LEU A 145 13.50 6.84 4.03
N VAL A 146 12.60 5.85 4.13
CA VAL A 146 11.16 6.08 4.28
C VAL A 146 10.87 6.79 5.60
N SER A 147 11.53 6.41 6.70
CA SER A 147 11.36 7.08 8.00
C SER A 147 11.82 8.54 8.01
N GLU A 148 12.85 8.86 7.21
CA GLU A 148 13.34 10.22 6.95
C GLU A 148 12.44 11.02 5.98
N ARG A 149 11.30 10.45 5.55
CA ARG A 149 10.34 11.06 4.61
C ARG A 149 10.96 11.49 3.28
N ARG A 150 11.98 10.75 2.81
CA ARG A 150 12.59 10.98 1.49
C ARG A 150 11.75 10.36 0.38
N VAL A 151 11.83 10.91 -0.83
CA VAL A 151 11.17 10.32 -2.01
C VAL A 151 12.02 9.17 -2.55
N VAL A 152 11.89 8.00 -1.91
CA VAL A 152 12.68 6.80 -2.18
C VAL A 152 11.84 5.71 -2.83
N ALA A 153 12.46 4.93 -3.70
CA ALA A 153 11.92 3.68 -4.22
C ALA A 153 12.90 2.52 -3.96
N ALA A 154 12.41 1.29 -4.07
CA ALA A 154 13.26 0.11 -4.02
C ALA A 154 12.92 -0.91 -5.12
N GLY A 155 13.93 -1.57 -5.67
CA GLY A 155 13.79 -2.75 -6.51
C GLY A 155 14.48 -3.92 -5.83
N LEU A 156 13.72 -4.93 -5.41
CA LEU A 156 14.21 -5.97 -4.51
C LEU A 156 14.04 -7.35 -5.13
N ILE A 157 15.12 -8.13 -5.14
CA ILE A 157 15.13 -9.56 -5.49
C ILE A 157 15.20 -10.35 -4.18
N PRO A 158 14.35 -11.36 -3.92
CA PRO A 158 14.42 -12.16 -2.72
C PRO A 158 15.78 -12.85 -2.60
N PRO A 159 16.40 -12.90 -1.41
CA PRO A 159 17.64 -13.63 -1.23
C PRO A 159 17.41 -15.13 -1.46
N SER A 160 18.45 -15.85 -1.87
CA SER A 160 18.37 -17.31 -1.92
C SER A 160 18.18 -17.89 -0.50
N ALA A 161 17.63 -19.11 -0.42
CA ALA A 161 17.19 -19.74 0.84
C ALA A 161 18.27 -19.82 1.95
N SER A 162 19.55 -19.68 1.62
CA SER A 162 20.64 -19.70 2.61
C SER A 162 20.75 -18.43 3.47
N THR A 163 20.05 -17.34 3.12
CA THR A 163 20.22 -16.01 3.76
C THR A 163 18.88 -15.42 4.22
N ALA A 164 17.79 -16.18 4.13
CA ALA A 164 16.48 -15.73 4.60
C ALA A 164 16.48 -15.60 6.13
N LEU A 165 16.33 -14.37 6.64
CA LEU A 165 16.07 -14.13 8.06
C LEU A 165 14.55 -14.08 8.27
N GLU A 166 13.99 -15.12 8.89
CA GLU A 166 12.70 -15.01 9.57
C GLU A 166 12.90 -14.09 10.77
N VAL A 167 12.69 -12.79 10.58
CA VAL A 167 12.73 -11.81 11.68
C VAL A 167 11.57 -12.15 12.63
N GLN A 168 11.90 -12.83 13.73
CA GLN A 168 11.01 -13.01 14.88
C GLN A 168 10.81 -11.64 15.54
N GLN A 169 9.56 -11.18 15.57
CA GLN A 169 9.15 -10.10 16.46
C GLN A 169 8.88 -10.71 17.84
N GLU A 170 9.69 -10.32 18.83
CA GLU A 170 9.31 -10.37 20.26
C GLU A 170 8.28 -9.30 20.58
#